data_AF-A0A2N2V0E9-F1
#
_entry.id   AF-A0A2N2V0E9-F1
#
_cell.length_a   1.000
_cell.length_b   1.000
_cell.length_c   1.000
_cell.angle_alpha   90.00
_cell.angle_beta   90.00
_cell.angle_gamma   90.00
#
_symmetry.space_group_name_H-M   'P 1'
#
loop_
_entity.id
_entity.type
_entity.pdbx_description
1 polymer ?
#
loop_
_entity_poly.entity_id
_entity_poly.type
_entity_poly.pdbx_seq_one_letter_code
_entity_poly.pdbx_strand_id
1 'polypeptide(L)'
;MLRIISLNLNGIRSAWSKNVLPWVAAQQADIVCLQELKAQAADLTPEMLAPDGMQAFYHCAEKKGYSGVGIWSRRPPERVVEGFDGGEFDAEGRYLRADFGNLSVISLYLPSGSSSPERQEAKFRFLDAFFPQMQALRNEGREIVLCGDWNIAHQEIDLKNWKSNQKNSGFLPEERAWLSRVFDEQGWVDVYRRLHPATTGEAYTWWSNRGQAWAKNVGWRIDYQIATPGIAETASATAIYKAERFSDHAPLTVDYDFANNPK
;
A
#
# COMPACT_ATOMS: atom_id res chain seq x y z
N MET A 1 3.89 7.80 -19.68
CA MET A 1 3.82 7.98 -18.23
C MET A 1 2.86 6.94 -17.68
N LEU A 2 3.28 6.24 -16.63
CA LEU A 2 2.52 5.26 -15.86
C LEU A 2 2.15 5.90 -14.52
N ARG A 3 0.86 5.98 -14.20
CA ARG A 3 0.38 6.50 -12.92
C ARG A 3 -0.17 5.39 -12.03
N ILE A 4 0.41 5.25 -10.83
CA ILE A 4 -0.03 4.27 -9.83
C ILE A 4 -0.51 5.00 -8.57
N ILE A 5 -1.69 4.62 -8.09
CA ILE A 5 -2.25 5.10 -6.81
C ILE A 5 -2.27 3.95 -5.80
N SER A 6 -1.84 4.21 -4.57
CA SER A 6 -2.08 3.32 -3.42
C SER A 6 -3.04 4.00 -2.45
N LEU A 7 -4.06 3.27 -1.99
CA LEU A 7 -5.02 3.78 -1.01
C LEU A 7 -5.55 2.66 -0.11
N ASN A 8 -5.26 2.75 1.19
CA ASN A 8 -6.01 2.03 2.20
C ASN A 8 -7.39 2.69 2.37
N LEU A 9 -8.45 1.92 2.14
CA LEU A 9 -9.84 2.39 2.09
C LEU A 9 -10.51 2.43 3.46
N ASN A 10 -10.00 1.72 4.46
CA ASN A 10 -10.69 1.47 5.72
C ASN A 10 -12.16 1.05 5.51
N GLY A 11 -12.36 0.13 4.57
CA GLY A 11 -13.65 -0.35 4.11
C GLY A 11 -14.08 0.24 2.78
N ILE A 12 -14.15 -0.60 1.74
CA ILE A 12 -14.50 -0.20 0.37
C ILE A 12 -15.89 0.45 0.27
N ARG A 13 -16.89 -0.08 0.98
CA ARG A 13 -18.24 0.49 1.02
C ARG A 13 -18.28 1.90 1.64
N SER A 14 -17.44 2.13 2.65
CA SER A 14 -17.30 3.42 3.34
C SER A 14 -16.59 4.44 2.46
N ALA A 15 -15.55 4.03 1.75
CA ALA A 15 -14.88 4.88 0.77
C ALA A 15 -15.80 5.21 -0.42
N TRP A 16 -16.62 4.26 -0.86
CA TRP A 16 -17.58 4.44 -1.96
C TRP A 16 -18.62 5.50 -1.65
N SER A 17 -19.20 5.47 -0.45
CA SER A 17 -20.18 6.50 -0.01
C SER A 17 -19.57 7.90 0.12
N LYS A 18 -18.24 8.01 0.11
CA LYS A 18 -17.48 9.26 0.11
C LYS A 18 -16.93 9.63 -1.27
N ASN A 19 -17.47 9.04 -2.34
CA ASN A 19 -17.14 9.36 -3.73
C ASN A 19 -15.69 9.04 -4.14
N VAL A 20 -15.09 7.97 -3.61
CA VAL A 20 -13.75 7.55 -4.02
C VAL A 20 -13.67 7.20 -5.51
N LEU A 21 -14.71 6.58 -6.10
CA LEU A 21 -14.69 6.18 -7.50
C LEU A 21 -14.61 7.40 -8.46
N PRO A 22 -15.50 8.41 -8.35
CA PRO A 22 -15.38 9.63 -9.14
C PRO A 22 -13.99 10.29 -9.01
N TRP A 23 -13.44 10.33 -7.80
CA TRP A 23 -12.10 10.87 -7.58
C TRP A 23 -11.01 10.07 -8.31
N VAL A 24 -11.03 8.74 -8.20
CA VAL A 24 -10.09 7.83 -8.90
C VAL A 24 -10.19 8.01 -10.42
N ALA A 25 -11.41 8.05 -10.97
CA ALA A 25 -11.63 8.23 -12.40
C ALA A 25 -11.01 9.54 -12.90
N ALA A 26 -11.13 10.62 -12.12
CA ALA A 26 -10.54 11.92 -12.43
C ALA A 26 -9.01 11.95 -12.36
N GLN A 27 -8.38 11.04 -11.58
CA GLN A 27 -6.90 10.99 -11.49
C GLN A 27 -6.23 10.41 -12.74
N GLN A 28 -7.00 9.78 -13.64
CA GLN A 28 -6.48 9.10 -14.83
C GLN A 28 -5.37 8.08 -14.50
N ALA A 29 -5.45 7.42 -13.34
CA ALA A 29 -4.51 6.39 -12.97
C ALA A 29 -4.56 5.20 -13.94
N ASP A 30 -3.41 4.59 -14.22
CA ASP A 30 -3.34 3.33 -14.95
C ASP A 30 -3.67 2.16 -14.03
N ILE A 31 -3.18 2.22 -12.79
CA ILE A 31 -3.30 1.17 -11.78
C ILE A 31 -3.64 1.80 -10.42
N VAL A 32 -4.56 1.19 -9.68
CA VAL A 32 -4.95 1.59 -8.33
C VAL A 32 -4.89 0.38 -7.41
N CYS A 33 -4.01 0.45 -6.41
CA CYS A 33 -3.87 -0.56 -5.37
C CYS A 33 -4.68 -0.16 -4.14
N LEU A 34 -5.55 -1.06 -3.70
CA LEU A 34 -6.48 -0.86 -2.62
C LEU A 34 -6.17 -1.78 -1.45
N GLN A 35 -6.24 -1.25 -0.23
CA GLN A 35 -6.04 -2.02 1.00
C GLN A 35 -7.23 -1.87 1.94
N GLU A 36 -7.40 -2.83 2.83
CA GLU A 36 -8.43 -2.88 3.87
C GLU A 36 -9.87 -2.75 3.29
N LEU A 37 -10.23 -3.66 2.37
CA LEU A 37 -11.56 -3.73 1.76
C LEU A 37 -12.70 -3.88 2.79
N LYS A 38 -12.51 -4.67 3.85
CA LYS A 38 -13.56 -5.07 4.82
C LYS A 38 -14.83 -5.58 4.14
N ALA A 39 -14.64 -6.39 3.10
CA ALA A 39 -15.68 -6.91 2.24
C ALA A 39 -15.28 -8.29 1.73
N GLN A 40 -16.27 -9.13 1.46
CA GLN A 40 -16.12 -10.34 0.65
C GLN A 40 -16.64 -10.07 -0.76
N ALA A 41 -16.38 -10.98 -1.71
CA ALA A 41 -16.86 -10.84 -3.09
C ALA A 41 -18.37 -10.56 -3.18
N ALA A 42 -19.17 -11.19 -2.31
CA ALA A 42 -20.62 -11.00 -2.24
C ALA A 42 -21.07 -9.63 -1.70
N ASP A 43 -20.19 -8.88 -1.03
CA ASP A 43 -20.46 -7.53 -0.54
C ASP A 43 -20.20 -6.46 -1.63
N LEU A 44 -19.54 -6.82 -2.74
CA LEU A 44 -19.13 -5.88 -3.78
C LEU A 44 -20.28 -5.62 -4.75
N THR A 45 -20.55 -4.35 -5.02
CA THR A 45 -21.54 -3.94 -6.02
C THR A 45 -21.02 -4.19 -7.44
N PRO A 46 -21.88 -4.24 -8.47
CA PRO A 46 -21.43 -4.36 -9.86
C PRO A 46 -20.40 -3.29 -10.25
N GLU A 47 -20.55 -2.06 -9.77
CA GLU A 47 -19.60 -0.96 -10.03
C GLU A 47 -18.26 -1.16 -9.30
N MET A 48 -18.25 -1.81 -8.13
CA MET A 48 -17.00 -2.19 -7.46
C MET A 48 -16.29 -3.34 -8.19
N LEU A 49 -17.04 -4.26 -8.79
CA LEU A 49 -16.50 -5.39 -9.55
C LEU A 49 -16.01 -4.97 -10.95
N ALA A 50 -16.59 -3.92 -11.52
CA ALA A 50 -16.20 -3.33 -12.79
C ALA A 50 -16.24 -1.80 -12.72
N PRO A 51 -15.25 -1.16 -12.06
CA PRO A 51 -15.14 0.29 -12.02
C PRO A 51 -15.01 0.85 -13.44
N ASP A 52 -15.62 2.01 -13.72
CA ASP A 52 -15.68 2.54 -15.08
C ASP A 52 -14.30 2.69 -15.73
N GLY A 53 -14.14 2.11 -16.91
CA GLY A 53 -12.88 2.09 -17.66
C GLY A 53 -11.74 1.27 -17.04
N MET A 54 -12.01 0.44 -16.02
CA MET A 54 -11.03 -0.41 -15.34
C MET A 54 -11.54 -1.84 -15.10
N GLN A 55 -10.60 -2.76 -14.95
CA GLN A 55 -10.84 -4.11 -14.43
C GLN A 55 -10.44 -4.16 -12.96
N ALA A 56 -11.21 -4.89 -12.16
CA ALA A 56 -10.95 -5.05 -10.73
C ALA A 56 -10.64 -6.49 -10.35
N PHE A 57 -9.63 -6.66 -9.51
CA PHE A 57 -9.20 -7.93 -8.94
C PHE A 57 -9.07 -7.77 -7.44
N TYR A 58 -9.42 -8.80 -6.68
CA TYR A 58 -9.48 -8.74 -5.22
C TYR A 58 -9.00 -10.04 -4.59
N HIS A 59 -8.26 -9.92 -3.50
CA HIS A 59 -8.01 -11.01 -2.56
C HIS A 59 -8.71 -10.64 -1.24
N CYS A 60 -9.88 -11.22 -1.00
CA CYS A 60 -10.68 -10.96 0.20
C CYS A 60 -10.23 -11.87 1.36
N ALA A 61 -10.34 -11.38 2.59
CA ALA A 61 -10.12 -12.25 3.75
C ALA A 61 -11.26 -13.27 3.92
N GLU A 62 -10.93 -14.43 4.48
CA GLU A 62 -11.94 -15.44 4.86
C GLU A 62 -12.88 -14.90 5.96
N LYS A 63 -12.31 -14.14 6.91
CA LYS A 63 -13.07 -13.48 7.96
C LYS A 63 -13.91 -12.33 7.38
N LYS A 64 -15.23 -12.38 7.61
CA LYS A 64 -16.17 -11.34 7.15
C LYS A 64 -15.81 -9.96 7.71
N GLY A 65 -15.89 -8.93 6.86
CA GLY A 65 -15.70 -7.53 7.27
C GLY A 65 -14.27 -7.20 7.69
N TYR A 66 -13.28 -7.97 7.25
CA TYR A 66 -11.89 -7.86 7.68
C TYR A 66 -10.94 -7.76 6.49
N SER A 67 -9.86 -6.98 6.66
CA SER A 67 -8.71 -6.90 5.73
C SER A 67 -9.13 -6.84 4.24
N GLY A 68 -8.49 -7.62 3.37
CA GLY A 68 -8.71 -7.66 1.94
C GLY A 68 -7.90 -6.60 1.19
N VAL A 69 -7.41 -6.95 0.00
CA VAL A 69 -6.71 -6.05 -0.92
C VAL A 69 -7.29 -6.16 -2.34
N GLY A 70 -7.12 -5.11 -3.12
CA GLY A 70 -7.55 -5.08 -4.52
C GLY A 70 -6.58 -4.36 -5.44
N ILE A 71 -6.70 -4.62 -6.73
CA ILE A 71 -6.04 -3.89 -7.81
C ILE A 71 -7.09 -3.56 -8.86
N TRP A 72 -7.20 -2.27 -9.19
CA TRP A 72 -7.90 -1.81 -10.39
C TRP A 72 -6.88 -1.44 -11.46
N SER A 73 -7.17 -1.78 -12.71
CA SER A 73 -6.25 -1.52 -13.83
C SER A 73 -7.00 -1.20 -15.12
N ARG A 74 -6.52 -0.21 -15.87
CA ARG A 74 -7.11 0.13 -17.19
C ARG A 74 -6.82 -0.93 -18.25
N ARG A 75 -5.62 -1.49 -18.22
CA ARG A 75 -5.19 -2.59 -19.11
C ARG A 75 -5.37 -3.92 -18.39
N PRO A 76 -5.79 -4.99 -19.08
CA PRO A 76 -5.82 -6.32 -18.48
C PRO A 76 -4.41 -6.76 -18.07
N PRO A 77 -4.20 -7.30 -16.86
CA PRO A 77 -2.97 -7.98 -16.51
C PRO A 77 -2.86 -9.32 -17.26
N GLU A 78 -1.64 -9.75 -17.56
CA GLU A 78 -1.34 -11.07 -18.12
C GLU A 78 -1.53 -12.18 -17.08
N ARG A 79 -1.27 -11.84 -15.82
CA ARG A 79 -1.39 -12.76 -14.69
C ARG A 79 -1.78 -12.01 -13.43
N VAL A 80 -2.66 -12.62 -12.64
CA VAL A 80 -3.01 -12.19 -11.29
C VAL A 80 -2.67 -13.32 -10.32
N VAL A 81 -2.00 -13.00 -9.20
CA VAL A 81 -1.61 -13.96 -8.16
C VAL A 81 -2.14 -13.48 -6.82
N GLU A 82 -2.97 -14.32 -6.20
CA GLU A 82 -3.49 -14.13 -4.85
C GLU A 82 -2.56 -14.82 -3.85
N GLY A 83 -2.20 -14.07 -2.81
CA GLY A 83 -1.41 -14.60 -1.71
C GLY A 83 0.09 -14.80 -2.01
N PHE A 84 0.84 -15.10 -0.96
CA PHE A 84 2.29 -15.34 -1.04
C PHE A 84 2.80 -16.43 -0.08
N ASP A 85 2.06 -16.77 0.97
CA ASP A 85 2.53 -17.69 2.02
C ASP A 85 1.82 -19.05 2.04
N GLY A 86 0.67 -19.18 1.34
CA GLY A 86 -0.18 -20.37 1.37
C GLY A 86 -0.72 -20.69 2.76
N GLY A 87 -0.73 -19.73 3.67
CA GLY A 87 -0.85 -19.95 5.11
C GLY A 87 -1.71 -18.90 5.82
N GLU A 88 -1.24 -18.45 6.98
CA GLU A 88 -2.05 -17.59 7.87
C GLU A 88 -2.36 -16.23 7.25
N PHE A 89 -1.50 -15.70 6.37
CA PHE A 89 -1.68 -14.36 5.82
C PHE A 89 -2.50 -14.34 4.53
N ASP A 90 -2.47 -15.41 3.76
CA ASP A 90 -3.37 -15.59 2.62
C ASP A 90 -4.83 -15.69 3.09
N ALA A 91 -5.11 -16.37 4.20
CA ALA A 91 -6.45 -16.38 4.80
C ALA A 91 -6.94 -14.98 5.22
N GLU A 92 -6.02 -14.03 5.44
CA GLU A 92 -6.32 -12.62 5.74
C GLU A 92 -6.41 -11.72 4.50
N GLY A 93 -6.19 -12.22 3.27
CA GLY A 93 -6.34 -11.46 2.04
C GLY A 93 -5.44 -10.22 1.97
N ARG A 94 -4.13 -10.40 2.21
CA ARG A 94 -3.17 -9.29 2.42
C ARG A 94 -2.28 -8.96 1.23
N TYR A 95 -2.32 -9.78 0.19
CA TYR A 95 -1.42 -9.68 -0.96
C TYR A 95 -2.16 -10.01 -2.25
N LEU A 96 -2.02 -9.14 -3.23
CA LEU A 96 -2.47 -9.37 -4.60
C LEU A 96 -1.46 -8.79 -5.57
N ARG A 97 -1.01 -9.59 -6.53
CA ARG A 97 -0.07 -9.19 -7.58
C ARG A 97 -0.75 -9.22 -8.93
N ALA A 98 -0.46 -8.22 -9.76
CA ALA A 98 -0.84 -8.16 -11.17
C ALA A 98 0.39 -7.92 -12.05
N ASP A 99 0.55 -8.72 -13.09
CA ASP A 99 1.68 -8.66 -14.03
C ASP A 99 1.28 -8.03 -15.37
N PHE A 100 2.10 -7.10 -15.87
CA PHE A 100 1.92 -6.38 -17.12
C PHE A 100 3.26 -6.33 -17.87
N GLY A 101 3.51 -7.19 -18.85
CA GLY A 101 4.80 -7.25 -19.55
C GLY A 101 5.97 -7.49 -18.59
N ASN A 102 6.90 -6.54 -18.48
CA ASN A 102 8.02 -6.62 -17.53
C ASN A 102 7.72 -6.02 -16.15
N LEU A 103 6.55 -5.40 -15.97
CA LEU A 103 6.14 -4.78 -14.71
C LEU A 103 5.27 -5.74 -13.89
N SER A 104 5.46 -5.73 -12.58
CA SER A 104 4.52 -6.31 -11.60
C SER A 104 4.12 -5.24 -10.60
N VAL A 105 2.83 -5.11 -10.35
CA VAL A 105 2.31 -4.22 -9.30
C VAL A 105 1.62 -5.06 -8.25
N ILE A 106 1.95 -4.80 -6.98
CA ILE A 106 1.44 -5.53 -5.83
C ILE A 106 0.66 -4.56 -4.95
N SER A 107 -0.55 -4.95 -4.55
CA SER A 107 -1.26 -4.34 -3.43
C SER A 107 -1.00 -5.15 -2.17
N LEU A 108 -0.39 -4.52 -1.17
CA LEU A 108 0.04 -5.13 0.09
C LEU A 108 -0.65 -4.47 1.28
N TYR A 109 -1.17 -5.26 2.20
CA TYR A 109 -1.66 -4.76 3.49
C TYR A 109 -0.98 -5.51 4.64
N LEU A 110 0.07 -4.92 5.21
CA LEU A 110 0.77 -5.48 6.36
C LEU A 110 -0.14 -5.47 7.60
N PRO A 111 -0.10 -6.50 8.47
CA PRO A 111 -0.84 -6.48 9.72
C PRO A 111 -0.49 -5.26 10.58
N SER A 112 -1.50 -4.63 11.18
CA SER A 112 -1.29 -3.72 12.30
C SER A 112 -1.19 -4.52 13.60
N GLY A 113 -0.22 -4.15 14.46
CA GLY A 113 -0.04 -4.73 15.80
C GLY A 113 -0.64 -3.88 16.92
N SER A 114 -1.33 -2.78 16.59
CA SER A 114 -1.77 -1.80 17.60
C SER A 114 -2.95 -2.26 18.46
N SER A 115 -3.65 -3.34 18.08
CA SER A 115 -4.87 -3.78 18.75
C SER A 115 -4.64 -4.75 19.92
N SER A 116 -3.57 -5.57 19.88
CA SER A 116 -3.20 -6.48 20.96
C SER A 116 -1.76 -7.01 20.81
N PRO A 117 -1.14 -7.55 21.87
CA PRO A 117 0.15 -8.22 21.79
C PRO A 117 0.17 -9.37 20.77
N GLU A 118 -0.89 -10.17 20.68
CA GLU A 118 -0.99 -11.29 19.73
C GLU A 118 -1.00 -10.80 18.28
N ARG A 119 -1.58 -9.61 18.02
CA ARG A 119 -1.54 -8.99 16.69
C ARG A 119 -0.16 -8.41 16.37
N GLN A 120 0.57 -7.93 17.36
CA GLN A 120 1.97 -7.53 17.17
C GLN A 120 2.85 -8.75 16.84
N GLU A 121 2.64 -9.89 17.52
CA GLU A 121 3.33 -11.15 17.18
C GLU A 121 2.98 -11.63 15.78
N ALA A 122 1.72 -11.57 15.36
CA ALA A 122 1.31 -11.88 14.00
C ALA A 122 1.96 -10.94 12.97
N LYS A 123 2.11 -9.65 13.29
CA LYS A 123 2.85 -8.70 12.45
C LYS A 123 4.31 -9.13 12.31
N PHE A 124 4.99 -9.48 13.40
CA PHE A 124 6.39 -9.94 13.32
C PHE A 124 6.53 -11.23 12.50
N ARG A 125 5.63 -12.21 12.65
CA ARG A 125 5.63 -13.40 11.77
C ARG A 125 5.44 -13.04 10.30
N PHE A 126 4.59 -12.04 10.01
CA PHE A 126 4.45 -11.54 8.63
C PHE A 126 5.77 -10.96 8.14
N LEU A 127 6.42 -10.11 8.93
CA LEU A 127 7.70 -9.50 8.56
C LEU A 127 8.79 -10.56 8.31
N ASP A 128 8.84 -11.61 9.12
CA ASP A 128 9.77 -12.74 8.97
C ASP A 128 9.48 -13.56 7.70
N ALA A 129 8.21 -13.83 7.40
CA ALA A 129 7.80 -14.55 6.19
C ALA A 129 7.97 -13.71 4.92
N PHE A 130 7.72 -12.40 5.00
CA PHE A 130 7.71 -11.51 3.84
C PHE A 130 9.11 -11.02 3.45
N PHE A 131 10.06 -10.94 4.38
CA PHE A 131 11.45 -10.56 4.06
C PHE A 131 12.09 -11.47 2.98
N PRO A 132 12.10 -12.82 3.09
CA PRO A 132 12.62 -13.68 2.03
C PRO A 132 11.76 -13.63 0.76
N GLN A 133 10.45 -13.39 0.88
CA GLN A 133 9.59 -13.18 -0.29
C GLN A 133 10.01 -11.93 -1.06
N MET A 134 10.32 -10.82 -0.39
CA MET A 134 10.86 -9.63 -1.03
C MET A 134 12.20 -9.91 -1.74
N GLN A 135 13.07 -10.73 -1.15
CA GLN A 135 14.30 -11.15 -1.82
C GLN A 135 14.02 -12.02 -3.07
N ALA A 136 13.06 -12.93 -2.99
CA ALA A 136 12.65 -13.75 -4.12
C ALA A 136 12.10 -12.89 -5.27
N LEU A 137 11.23 -11.93 -4.95
CA LEU A 137 10.70 -10.95 -5.90
C LEU A 137 11.83 -10.17 -6.60
N ARG A 138 12.86 -9.74 -5.85
CA ARG A 138 14.05 -9.07 -6.43
C ARG A 138 14.79 -9.93 -7.45
N ASN A 139 14.85 -11.23 -7.21
CA ASN A 139 15.59 -12.16 -8.04
C ASN A 139 14.83 -12.56 -9.32
N GLU A 140 13.56 -12.14 -9.49
CA GLU A 140 12.79 -12.41 -10.70
C GLU A 140 13.28 -11.64 -11.94
N GLY A 141 14.05 -10.56 -11.75
CA GLY A 141 14.53 -9.72 -12.85
C GLY A 141 13.44 -8.86 -13.51
N ARG A 142 12.27 -8.75 -12.86
CA ARG A 142 11.16 -7.88 -13.27
C ARG A 142 11.25 -6.53 -12.58
N GLU A 143 10.61 -5.52 -13.17
CA GLU A 143 10.33 -4.29 -12.42
C GLU A 143 9.11 -4.50 -11.53
N ILE A 144 9.22 -4.14 -10.26
CA ILE A 144 8.17 -4.40 -9.26
C ILE A 144 7.89 -3.13 -8.47
N VAL A 145 6.60 -2.83 -8.29
CA VAL A 145 6.11 -1.78 -7.38
C VAL A 145 5.18 -2.41 -6.35
N LEU A 146 5.58 -2.40 -5.08
CA LEU A 146 4.77 -2.79 -3.93
C LEU A 146 4.08 -1.55 -3.36
N CYS A 147 2.81 -1.41 -3.69
CA CYS A 147 1.92 -0.39 -3.17
C CYS A 147 1.23 -0.92 -1.92
N GLY A 148 1.20 -0.15 -0.84
CA GLY A 148 0.44 -0.61 0.30
C GLY A 148 0.53 0.23 1.54
N ASP A 149 -0.28 -0.18 2.52
CA ASP A 149 -0.15 0.20 3.91
C ASP A 149 0.77 -0.82 4.60
N TRP A 150 1.97 -0.33 4.94
CA TRP A 150 3.01 -1.12 5.58
C TRP A 150 2.86 -1.14 7.09
N ASN A 151 1.97 -0.32 7.66
CA ASN A 151 1.78 -0.16 9.09
C ASN A 151 3.08 0.16 9.86
N ILE A 152 4.10 0.72 9.21
CA ILE A 152 5.40 1.06 9.80
C ILE A 152 5.84 2.42 9.27
N ALA A 153 6.13 3.37 10.16
CA ALA A 153 6.87 4.58 9.82
C ALA A 153 8.37 4.29 9.98
N HIS A 154 9.18 4.60 8.96
CA HIS A 154 10.60 4.21 8.96
C HIS A 154 11.46 5.09 9.86
N GLN A 155 11.40 6.40 9.64
CA GLN A 155 12.27 7.38 10.30
C GLN A 155 11.49 8.38 11.15
N GLU A 156 12.19 9.12 12.00
CA GLU A 156 11.57 10.15 12.85
C GLU A 156 10.84 11.22 12.04
N ILE A 157 11.30 11.51 10.81
CA ILE A 157 10.65 12.44 9.88
C ILE A 157 9.29 11.94 9.38
N ASP A 158 9.01 10.64 9.52
CA ASP A 158 7.81 9.97 8.98
C ASP A 158 6.63 10.00 9.95
N LEU A 159 6.75 10.60 11.13
CA LEU A 159 5.62 10.77 12.06
C LEU A 159 5.80 11.98 12.99
N LYS A 160 4.68 12.62 13.34
CA LYS A 160 4.71 13.88 14.09
C LYS A 160 5.28 13.76 15.51
N ASN A 161 4.83 12.75 16.24
CA ASN A 161 5.12 12.57 17.67
C ASN A 161 6.06 11.37 17.89
N TRP A 162 7.17 11.30 17.16
CA TRP A 162 8.07 10.14 17.16
C TRP A 162 8.55 9.76 18.57
N LYS A 163 8.92 10.74 19.41
CA LYS A 163 9.45 10.51 20.77
C LYS A 163 8.56 9.61 21.62
N SER A 164 7.26 9.88 21.63
CA SER A 164 6.28 9.14 22.43
C SER A 164 5.83 7.83 21.78
N ASN A 165 6.12 7.62 20.50
CA ASN A 165 5.63 6.47 19.75
C ASN A 165 6.66 5.34 19.56
N GLN A 166 7.89 5.52 20.05
CA GLN A 166 8.95 4.49 19.99
C GLN A 166 8.60 3.16 20.68
N LYS A 167 7.51 3.12 21.48
CA LYS A 167 7.02 1.92 22.16
C LYS A 167 5.68 1.42 21.62
N ASN A 168 5.19 2.02 20.54
CA ASN A 168 3.90 1.70 19.94
C ASN A 168 4.13 0.99 18.60
N SER A 169 3.26 0.03 18.29
CA SER A 169 3.21 -0.63 16.97
C SER A 169 3.17 0.41 15.86
N GLY A 170 4.01 0.20 14.85
CA GLY A 170 4.26 1.09 13.72
C GLY A 170 5.47 1.99 13.87
N PHE A 171 6.09 2.08 15.05
CA PHE A 171 7.36 2.79 15.23
C PHE A 171 8.29 2.09 16.25
N LEU A 172 8.11 0.79 16.45
CA LEU A 172 9.01 0.01 17.30
C LEU A 172 10.41 -0.07 16.66
N PRO A 173 11.50 -0.15 17.46
CA PRO A 173 12.86 -0.30 16.94
C PRO A 173 13.01 -1.46 15.95
N GLU A 174 12.37 -2.60 16.24
CA GLU A 174 12.44 -3.82 15.43
C GLU A 174 11.74 -3.64 14.08
N GLU A 175 10.59 -2.96 14.05
CA GLU A 175 9.85 -2.67 12.83
C GLU A 175 10.61 -1.71 11.91
N ARG A 176 11.22 -0.68 12.51
CA ARG A 176 12.04 0.30 11.79
C ARG A 176 13.31 -0.36 11.24
N ALA A 177 13.97 -1.19 12.06
CA ALA A 177 15.13 -1.96 11.64
C ALA A 177 14.78 -2.88 10.47
N TRP A 178 13.61 -3.53 10.49
CA TRP A 178 13.16 -4.38 9.39
C TRP A 178 13.06 -3.60 8.06
N LEU A 179 12.48 -2.38 8.06
CA LEU A 179 12.46 -1.53 6.86
C LEU A 179 13.87 -1.10 6.43
N SER A 180 14.76 -0.76 7.36
CA SER A 180 16.17 -0.50 7.03
C SER A 180 16.81 -1.68 6.33
N ARG A 181 16.58 -2.92 6.79
CA ARG A 181 17.11 -4.12 6.12
C ARG A 181 16.54 -4.29 4.71
N VAL A 182 15.26 -4.04 4.50
CA VAL A 182 14.63 -4.07 3.17
C VAL A 182 15.30 -3.10 2.20
N PHE A 183 15.63 -1.89 2.66
CA PHE A 183 16.27 -0.88 1.82
C PHE A 183 17.77 -1.09 1.66
N ASP A 184 18.49 -1.36 2.75
CA ASP A 184 19.95 -1.38 2.80
C ASP A 184 20.52 -2.75 2.36
N GLU A 185 19.89 -3.87 2.76
CA GLU A 185 20.39 -5.22 2.44
C GLU A 185 19.88 -5.72 1.09
N GLN A 186 18.58 -5.54 0.81
CA GLN A 186 17.96 -6.02 -0.43
C GLN A 186 17.93 -4.96 -1.54
N GLY A 187 18.25 -3.70 -1.22
CA GLY A 187 18.34 -2.60 -2.17
C GLY A 187 17.00 -2.10 -2.70
N TRP A 188 15.88 -2.36 -2.02
CA TRP A 188 14.57 -1.81 -2.42
C TRP A 188 14.57 -0.29 -2.24
N VAL A 189 13.71 0.40 -2.99
CA VAL A 189 13.67 1.86 -2.98
C VAL A 189 12.31 2.36 -2.46
N ASP A 190 12.33 3.14 -1.39
CA ASP A 190 11.21 4.01 -1.01
C ASP A 190 11.11 5.17 -2.01
N VAL A 191 10.15 5.09 -2.92
CA VAL A 191 10.03 6.05 -4.04
C VAL A 191 9.69 7.45 -3.55
N TYR A 192 8.87 7.59 -2.50
CA TYR A 192 8.54 8.90 -1.96
C TYR A 192 9.79 9.57 -1.38
N ARG A 193 10.58 8.84 -0.59
CA ARG A 193 11.80 9.40 0.03
C ARG A 193 12.91 9.67 -0.97
N ARG A 194 12.99 8.92 -2.07
CA ARG A 194 13.88 9.22 -3.18
C ARG A 194 13.63 10.62 -3.75
N LEU A 195 12.37 10.97 -3.97
CA LEU A 195 11.98 12.27 -4.56
C LEU A 195 11.90 13.40 -3.52
N HIS A 196 11.58 13.05 -2.28
CA HIS A 196 11.36 14.00 -1.18
C HIS A 196 12.13 13.56 0.07
N PRO A 197 13.46 13.69 0.11
CA PRO A 197 14.27 13.14 1.20
C PRO A 197 14.05 13.82 2.55
N ALA A 198 13.56 15.06 2.57
CA ALA A 198 13.50 15.90 3.77
C ALA A 198 12.08 16.34 4.19
N THR A 199 11.03 15.99 3.45
CA THR A 199 9.65 16.38 3.82
C THR A 199 9.19 15.68 5.09
N THR A 200 8.34 16.32 5.89
CA THR A 200 7.87 15.78 7.16
C THR A 200 6.34 15.66 7.15
N GLY A 201 5.62 16.65 7.65
CA GLY A 201 4.16 16.64 7.75
C GLY A 201 3.43 16.56 6.41
N GLU A 202 4.09 16.98 5.33
CA GLU A 202 3.61 16.83 3.96
C GLU A 202 3.54 15.35 3.57
N ALA A 203 4.47 14.54 4.08
CA ALA A 203 4.67 13.14 3.74
C ALA A 203 3.70 12.18 4.46
N TYR A 204 2.98 12.64 5.48
CA TYR A 204 2.08 11.77 6.24
C TYR A 204 0.92 11.30 5.37
N THR A 205 0.60 10.02 5.50
CA THR A 205 -0.44 9.32 4.75
C THR A 205 -1.55 8.78 5.66
N TRP A 206 -1.36 8.73 6.98
CA TRP A 206 -2.37 8.25 7.94
C TRP A 206 -2.55 9.18 9.14
N TRP A 207 -3.79 9.32 9.61
CA TRP A 207 -4.14 10.02 10.84
C TRP A 207 -5.24 9.28 11.60
N SER A 208 -5.04 9.08 12.90
CA SER A 208 -6.05 8.47 13.76
C SER A 208 -7.41 9.17 13.67
N ASN A 209 -8.49 8.40 13.64
CA ASN A 209 -9.86 8.92 13.79
C ASN A 209 -10.14 9.52 15.18
N ARG A 210 -9.23 9.36 16.15
CA ARG A 210 -9.40 9.87 17.52
C ARG A 210 -8.99 11.33 17.62
N GLY A 211 -9.86 12.14 18.23
CA GLY A 211 -9.57 13.54 18.54
C GLY A 211 -9.41 14.41 17.30
N GLN A 212 -8.35 15.23 17.27
CA GLN A 212 -8.11 16.24 16.23
C GLN A 212 -6.85 15.91 15.41
N ALA A 213 -6.52 14.61 15.24
CA ALA A 213 -5.24 14.21 14.64
C ALA A 213 -5.06 14.74 13.21
N TRP A 214 -6.09 14.63 12.35
CA TRP A 214 -6.06 15.19 11.00
C TRP A 214 -5.89 16.72 11.02
N ALA A 215 -6.74 17.43 11.76
CA ALA A 215 -6.73 18.89 11.83
C ALA A 215 -5.41 19.48 12.38
N LYS A 216 -4.75 18.75 13.30
CA LYS A 216 -3.47 19.15 13.90
C LYS A 216 -2.25 18.53 13.19
N ASN A 217 -2.47 17.84 12.07
CA ASN A 217 -1.45 17.08 11.34
C ASN A 217 -0.60 16.16 12.23
N VAL A 218 -1.23 15.47 13.19
CA VAL A 218 -0.63 14.41 14.00
C VAL A 218 -0.68 13.12 13.20
N GLY A 219 0.09 13.10 12.11
CA GLY A 219 0.08 12.04 11.12
C GLY A 219 1.33 11.17 11.14
N TRP A 220 1.24 10.09 10.36
CA TRP A 220 2.27 9.09 10.13
C TRP A 220 2.34 8.81 8.63
N ARG A 221 3.52 8.52 8.11
CA ARG A 221 3.72 7.97 6.76
C ARG A 221 3.92 6.47 6.90
N ILE A 222 2.86 5.73 6.61
CA ILE A 222 2.84 4.26 6.68
C ILE A 222 2.41 3.62 5.36
N ASP A 223 2.02 4.44 4.38
CA ASP A 223 1.71 3.99 3.03
C ASP A 223 2.89 4.29 2.11
N TYR A 224 3.28 3.29 1.31
CA TYR A 224 4.47 3.37 0.45
C TYR A 224 4.16 2.82 -0.94
N GLN A 225 4.93 3.31 -1.92
CA GLN A 225 5.27 2.55 -3.12
C GLN A 225 6.76 2.20 -2.99
N ILE A 226 7.05 0.95 -2.60
CA ILE A 226 8.41 0.41 -2.54
C ILE A 226 8.69 -0.31 -3.84
N ALA A 227 9.78 0.04 -4.51
CA ALA A 227 10.02 -0.41 -5.88
C ALA A 227 11.43 -0.93 -6.12
N THR A 228 11.58 -1.73 -7.17
CA THR A 228 12.90 -2.09 -7.73
C THR A 228 13.63 -0.83 -8.21
N PRO A 229 14.99 -0.82 -8.18
CA PRO A 229 15.75 0.38 -8.53
C PRO A 229 15.45 0.94 -9.92
N GLY A 230 15.27 0.08 -10.94
CA GLY A 230 15.06 0.49 -12.33
C GLY A 230 13.80 1.34 -12.50
N ILE A 231 12.63 0.87 -12.07
CA ILE A 231 11.41 1.65 -12.16
C ILE A 231 11.42 2.83 -11.19
N ALA A 232 12.04 2.70 -10.02
CA ALA A 232 12.20 3.82 -9.08
C ALA A 232 13.00 4.98 -9.67
N GLU A 233 13.95 4.72 -10.59
CA GLU A 233 14.69 5.76 -11.33
C GLU A 233 13.82 6.56 -12.28
N THR A 234 12.70 5.98 -12.74
CA THR A 234 11.76 6.64 -13.64
C THR A 234 10.68 7.44 -12.91
N ALA A 235 10.63 7.39 -11.57
CA ALA A 235 9.65 8.14 -10.81
C ALA A 235 9.92 9.65 -10.97
N SER A 236 8.91 10.40 -11.44
CA SER A 236 9.04 11.83 -11.77
C SER A 236 8.24 12.74 -10.85
N ALA A 237 7.15 12.24 -10.25
CA ALA A 237 6.35 13.00 -9.29
C ALA A 237 5.66 12.10 -8.25
N THR A 238 5.39 12.66 -7.07
CA THR A 238 4.49 12.05 -6.09
C THR A 238 3.44 13.05 -5.60
N ALA A 239 2.29 12.55 -5.16
CA ALA A 239 1.26 13.35 -4.52
C ALA A 239 0.59 12.56 -3.39
N ILE A 240 0.32 13.24 -2.27
CA ILE A 240 -0.50 12.73 -1.17
C ILE A 240 -1.77 13.57 -1.10
N TYR A 241 -2.90 12.99 -1.46
CA TYR A 241 -4.15 13.72 -1.61
C TYR A 241 -4.86 13.93 -0.27
N LYS A 242 -5.01 15.19 0.15
CA LYS A 242 -5.60 15.56 1.45
C LYS A 242 -6.81 16.51 1.35
N ALA A 243 -7.22 16.87 0.13
CA ALA A 243 -8.30 17.84 -0.08
C ALA A 243 -9.69 17.26 0.26
N GLU A 244 -9.89 15.97 0.00
CA GLU A 244 -11.04 15.21 0.48
C GLU A 244 -10.57 13.97 1.22
N ARG A 245 -11.46 13.40 2.04
CA ARG A 245 -11.14 12.30 2.93
C ARG A 245 -12.01 11.09 2.66
N PHE A 246 -11.42 10.07 2.04
CA PHE A 246 -12.10 8.79 1.76
C PHE A 246 -11.94 7.79 2.92
N SER A 247 -10.78 7.82 3.59
CA SER A 247 -10.49 6.99 4.77
C SER A 247 -9.67 7.78 5.81
N ASP A 248 -9.16 7.11 6.83
CA ASP A 248 -8.11 7.64 7.70
C ASP A 248 -6.72 7.68 7.05
N HIS A 249 -6.59 7.11 5.85
CA HIS A 249 -5.45 7.26 4.97
C HIS A 249 -5.71 8.28 3.86
N ALA A 250 -4.64 8.90 3.37
CA ALA A 250 -4.61 9.73 2.19
C ALA A 250 -4.04 8.93 1.00
N PRO A 251 -4.64 9.03 -0.20
CA PRO A 251 -4.10 8.38 -1.38
C PRO A 251 -2.66 8.82 -1.69
N LEU A 252 -1.77 7.85 -1.93
CA LEU A 252 -0.41 8.08 -2.41
C LEU A 252 -0.34 7.79 -3.91
N THR A 253 -0.11 8.83 -4.71
CA THR A 253 0.06 8.74 -6.16
C THR A 253 1.54 8.89 -6.51
N VAL A 254 2.01 8.08 -7.46
CA VAL A 254 3.33 8.23 -8.07
C VAL A 254 3.20 8.14 -9.59
N ASP A 255 3.86 9.07 -10.27
CA ASP A 255 4.03 9.07 -11.71
C ASP A 255 5.41 8.55 -12.08
N TYR A 256 5.44 7.59 -13.01
CA TYR A 256 6.64 6.97 -13.54
C TYR A 256 6.76 7.24 -15.03
N ASP A 257 7.91 7.71 -15.51
CA ASP A 257 8.26 7.78 -16.92
C ASP A 257 8.68 6.40 -17.48
N PHE A 258 7.98 5.37 -17.02
CA PHE A 258 8.22 3.98 -17.37
C PHE A 258 7.49 3.62 -18.67
N ALA A 259 8.25 3.28 -19.70
CA ALA A 259 7.72 2.69 -20.92
C ALA A 259 7.57 1.18 -20.71
N ASN A 260 6.34 0.72 -20.46
CA ASN A 260 6.08 -0.71 -20.43
C ASN A 260 6.05 -1.21 -21.88
N ASN A 261 7.22 -1.58 -22.43
CA ASN A 261 7.31 -2.16 -23.77
C ASN A 261 6.67 -3.56 -23.73
N PRO A 262 5.54 -3.79 -24.42
CA PRO A 262 5.10 -5.15 -24.68
C PRO A 262 6.17 -5.82 -25.55
N LYS A 263 6.71 -6.95 -25.09
CA LYS A 263 7.42 -7.86 -25.99
C LYS A 263 6.43 -8.52 -26.93
#